data_AF-A0A4Q5U524-F1
#
_entry.id   AF-A0A4Q5U524-F1
#
_cell.length_a   1.000
_cell.length_b   1.000
_cell.length_c   1.000
_cell.angle_alpha   90.00
_cell.angle_beta   90.00
_cell.angle_gamma   90.00
#
_symmetry.space_group_name_H-M   'P 1'
#
loop_
_entity.id
_entity.type
_entity.pdbx_description
1 polymer ?
#
loop_
_entity_poly.entity_id
_entity_poly.type
_entity_poly.pdbx_seq_one_letter_code
_entity_poly.pdbx_strand_id
1 'polypeptide(L)' 'PLKKTKEFDMPDELKKVLEKKPELKSAFEKLTPGRQRAYLLYFSAAKQSVTREARIQKATPQIMAGKGLNDL' A
#
# COMPACT_ATOMS: atom_id res chain seq x y z
N PRO A 1 -22.47 -4.78 3.62
CA PRO A 1 -21.41 -4.06 4.37
C PRO A 1 -20.01 -4.53 3.94
N LEU A 2 -19.29 -3.70 3.18
CA LEU A 2 -17.91 -3.98 2.77
C LEU A 2 -17.05 -4.07 4.04
N LYS A 3 -16.52 -5.25 4.34
CA LYS A 3 -15.65 -5.50 5.50
C LYS A 3 -14.53 -4.45 5.51
N LYS A 4 -14.46 -3.65 6.58
CA LYS A 4 -13.35 -2.71 6.82
C LYS A 4 -12.05 -3.52 6.68
N THR A 5 -11.13 -3.04 5.86
CA THR A 5 -9.75 -3.54 5.65
C THR A 5 -8.88 -3.44 6.91
N LYS A 6 -9.47 -3.57 8.10
CA LYS A 6 -8.82 -3.32 9.39
C LYS A 6 -7.93 -4.48 9.88
N GLU A 7 -7.90 -5.62 9.20
CA GLU A 7 -7.20 -6.82 9.70
C GLU A 7 -6.44 -7.61 8.63
N PHE A 8 -6.07 -6.99 7.51
CA PHE A 8 -5.00 -7.56 6.68
C PHE A 8 -3.75 -6.74 6.92
N ASP A 9 -2.84 -7.32 7.70
CA ASP A 9 -1.49 -6.87 8.09
C ASP A 9 -0.94 -5.70 7.27
N MET A 10 -1.37 -4.48 7.59
CA MET A 10 -0.77 -3.29 7.02
C MET A 10 0.61 -3.13 7.66
N PRO A 11 1.70 -3.27 6.88
CA PRO A 11 3.04 -3.20 7.43
C PRO A 11 3.27 -1.84 8.07
N ASP A 12 3.95 -1.81 9.22
CA ASP A 12 4.17 -0.56 9.95
C ASP A 12 4.98 0.45 9.13
N GLU A 13 5.82 -0.04 8.21
CA GLU A 13 6.53 0.78 7.23
C GLU A 13 5.55 1.52 6.31
N LEU A 14 4.49 0.84 5.84
CA LEU A 14 3.45 1.50 5.02
C LEU A 14 2.69 2.53 5.87
N LYS A 15 2.28 2.17 7.10
CA LYS A 15 1.57 3.12 8.00
C LYS A 15 2.37 4.40 8.18
N LYS A 16 3.65 4.30 8.52
CA LYS A 16 4.55 5.45 8.72
C LYS A 16 4.64 6.32 7.47
N VAL A 17 4.70 5.71 6.28
CA VAL A 17 4.76 6.46 5.02
C VAL A 17 3.42 7.15 4.74
N LEU A 18 2.29 6.50 4.97
CA LEU A 18 0.95 7.09 4.81
C LEU A 18 0.69 8.23 5.79
N GLU A 19 1.18 8.13 7.03
CA GLU A 19 1.10 9.21 8.03
C GLU A 19 1.96 10.41 7.63
N LYS A 20 3.16 10.16 7.09
CA LYS A 20 4.07 11.23 6.61
C LYS A 20 3.61 11.85 5.29
N LYS A 21 2.82 11.14 4.48
CA LYS A 21 2.37 11.57 3.14
C LYS A 21 0.85 11.45 3.01
N PRO A 22 0.09 12.47 3.43
CA PRO A 22 -1.37 12.48 3.37
C PRO A 22 -1.93 12.28 1.95
N GLU A 23 -1.23 12.79 0.94
CA GLU A 23 -1.59 12.61 -0.48
C GLU A 23 -1.52 11.15 -0.90
N LEU A 24 -0.47 10.43 -0.49
CA LEU A 24 -0.31 9.02 -0.77
C LEU A 24 -1.37 8.20 -0.04
N LYS A 25 -1.70 8.56 1.20
CA LYS A 25 -2.80 7.94 1.94
C LYS A 25 -4.12 8.10 1.19
N SER A 26 -4.43 9.31 0.74
CA SER A 26 -5.63 9.58 -0.04
C SER A 26 -5.66 8.81 -1.36
N ALA A 27 -4.53 8.73 -2.06
CA ALA A 27 -4.41 7.97 -3.30
C ALA A 27 -4.59 6.46 -3.07
N PHE A 28 -3.97 5.92 -2.01
CA PHE A 28 -4.12 4.52 -1.61
C PHE A 28 -5.56 4.18 -1.21
N GLU A 29 -6.21 5.03 -0.42
CA GLU A 29 -7.61 4.86 -0.01
C GLU A 29 -8.60 4.96 -1.19
N LYS A 30 -8.25 5.70 -2.25
CA LYS A 30 -9.03 5.77 -3.50
C LYS A 30 -8.87 4.54 -4.40
N LEU A 31 -7.84 3.71 -4.20
CA LEU A 31 -7.71 2.45 -4.93
C LEU A 31 -8.88 1.52 -4.61
N THR A 32 -9.26 0.67 -5.57
CA THR A 32 -10.27 -0.35 -5.31
C THR A 32 -9.78 -1.33 -4.22
N PRO A 33 -10.69 -1.93 -3.41
CA PRO A 33 -10.30 -2.86 -2.36
C PRO A 33 -9.39 -4.00 -2.83
N GLY A 34 -9.56 -4.47 -4.08
CA GLY A 34 -8.69 -5.47 -4.70
C GLY A 34 -7.27 -4.97 -4.91
N ARG A 35 -7.10 -3.74 -5.44
CA ARG A 35 -5.78 -3.11 -5.63
C ARG A 35 -5.10 -2.82 -4.30
N GLN A 36 -5.83 -2.33 -3.30
CA GLN A 36 -5.29 -2.15 -1.94
C GLN A 36 -4.78 -3.47 -1.36
N ARG A 37 -5.58 -4.54 -1.44
CA ARG A 37 -5.17 -5.88 -0.96
C ARG A 37 -3.92 -6.39 -1.67
N ALA A 38 -3.82 -6.22 -2.98
CA ALA A 38 -2.63 -6.64 -3.73
C ALA A 38 -1.35 -5.94 -3.24
N TYR A 39 -1.41 -4.64 -2.99
CA TYR A 39 -0.29 -3.89 -2.41
C TYR A 39 0.05 -4.35 -1.00
N LEU A 40 -0.95 -4.52 -0.13
CA LEU A 40 -0.73 -5.01 1.24
C LEU A 40 -0.04 -6.38 1.24
N LEU A 41 -0.52 -7.33 0.43
CA LEU A 41 0.10 -8.65 0.27
C LEU A 41 1.54 -8.55 -0.26
N TYR A 42 1.78 -7.68 -1.25
CA TYR A 42 3.12 -7.50 -1.82
C TYR A 42 4.11 -6.92 -0.82
N PHE A 43 3.70 -5.97 0.01
CA PHE A 43 4.55 -5.42 1.05
C PHE A 43 4.78 -6.44 2.17
N SER A 44 3.71 -7.07 2.67
CA SER A 44 3.80 -8.04 3.78
C SER A 44 4.52 -9.34 3.40
N ALA A 45 4.63 -9.66 2.10
CA ALA A 45 5.45 -10.78 1.63
C ALA A 45 6.96 -10.60 1.84
N ALA A 46 7.46 -9.38 2.06
CA ALA A 46 8.88 -9.16 2.39
C ALA A 46 9.11 -9.29 3.89
N LYS A 47 10.04 -10.18 4.29
CA LYS A 47 10.39 -10.42 5.69
C LYS A 47 11.22 -9.29 6.31
N GLN A 48 12.11 -8.68 5.52
CA GLN A 48 12.99 -7.61 5.98
C GLN A 48 12.32 -6.24 5.82
N SER A 49 12.43 -5.42 6.87
CA SER A 49 11.85 -4.07 6.91
C SER A 49 12.37 -3.18 5.76
N VAL A 50 13.68 -3.21 5.51
CA VAL A 50 14.32 -2.45 4.41
C VAL A 50 13.73 -2.82 3.04
N THR A 51 13.43 -4.10 2.81
CA THR A 51 12.79 -4.54 1.57
C THR A 51 11.33 -4.08 1.48
N ARG A 52 10.60 -4.04 2.59
CA ARG A 52 9.24 -3.48 2.64
C ARG A 52 9.25 -2.00 2.27
N GLU A 53 10.15 -1.22 2.86
CA GLU A 53 10.31 0.20 2.56
C GLU A 53 10.66 0.44 1.08
N ALA A 54 11.61 -0.32 0.53
CA ALA A 54 12.00 -0.23 -0.87
C ALA A 54 10.81 -0.54 -1.82
N ARG A 55 10.01 -1.58 -1.49
CA ARG A 55 8.80 -1.90 -2.25
C ARG A 55 7.76 -0.78 -2.18
N ILE A 56 7.55 -0.18 -1.01
CA ILE A 56 6.61 0.94 -0.83
C ILE A 56 7.06 2.16 -1.64
N GLN A 57 8.35 2.50 -1.59
CA GLN A 57 8.91 3.61 -2.37
C GLN A 57 8.72 3.38 -3.87
N LYS A 58 9.01 2.18 -4.37
CA LYS A 58 8.82 1.83 -5.79
C LYS A 58 7.35 1.86 -6.22
N ALA A 59 6.44 1.46 -5.34
CA ALA A 59 4.99 1.46 -5.59
C ALA A 59 4.34 2.85 -5.46
N THR A 60 4.97 3.79 -4.75
CA THR A 60 4.46 5.15 -4.50
C THR A 60 3.96 5.85 -5.78
N PRO A 61 4.73 5.95 -6.88
CA PRO A 61 4.26 6.60 -8.10
C PRO A 61 3.03 5.91 -8.73
N GLN A 62 2.94 4.57 -8.67
CA GLN A 62 1.78 3.83 -9.19
C GLN A 62 0.53 4.10 -8.36
N ILE A 63 0.66 4.08 -7.02
CA ILE A 63 -0.43 4.39 -6.10
C ILE A 63 -0.93 5.82 -6.33
N MET A 64 -0.01 6.77 -6.47
CA MET A 64 -0.35 8.17 -6.78
C MET A 64 -1.07 8.32 -8.12
N ALA A 65 -0.74 7.47 -9.11
CA ALA A 65 -1.43 7.40 -10.40
C ALA A 65 -2.76 6.61 -10.35
N GLY A 66 -3.18 6.11 -9.19
CA GLY A 66 -4.38 5.28 -9.05
C GLY A 66 -4.25 3.89 -9.67
N LYS A 67 -3.03 3.48 -10.04
CA LYS A 67 -2.72 2.19 -10.66
C LYS A 67 -2.58 1.09 -9.61
N GLY A 68 -2.87 -0.15 -10.03
CA GLY A 68 -2.57 -1.34 -9.23
C GLY A 68 -1.13 -1.80 -9.42
N LEU A 69 -0.66 -2.69 -8.54
CA LEU A 69 0.71 -3.23 -8.58
C LEU A 69 1.10 -3.82 -9.95
N ASN A 70 0.16 -4.50 -10.61
CA ASN A 70 0.36 -5.19 -11.89
C ASN A 70 -0.15 -4.38 -13.11
N ASP A 71 -0.56 -3.13 -12.91
CA ASP A 71 -1.19 -2.28 -13.93
C ASP A 71 -0.13 -1.51 -14.75
N LEU A 72 1.01 -2.17 -15.04
CA LEU A 72 2.14 -1.60 -15.77
C LEU A 72 1.67 -0.99 -17.10
#